data_AF-A0A973ILZ0-F1
#
_entry.id   AF-A0A973ILZ0-F1
#
_cell.length_a   1.000
_cell.length_b   1.000
_cell.length_c   1.000
_cell.angle_alpha   90.00
_cell.angle_beta   90.00
_cell.angle_gamma   90.00
#
_symmetry.space_group_name_H-M   'P 1'
#
loop_
_entity.id
_entity.type
_entity.pdbx_description
1 polymer ?
#
loop_
_entity_poly.entity_id
_entity_poly.type
_entity_poly.pdbx_seq_one_letter_code
_entity_poly.pdbx_strand_id
1 'polypeptide(L)'
;MTMKSFALAALAALALIACQPDAPEQAPYDPAHDYYSYANSDAYVTEHLLLDLEVDFEARALIGTATLRLRTLQLGAPTVVLDTRDLVIEGARVGLQGGAREAVEFELGERHELLGQPLTVTL
;
A
#
# COMPACT_ATOMS: atom_id res chain seq x y z
N MET A 1 -36.48 -61.73 7.33
CA MET A 1 -35.19 -61.30 7.90
C MET A 1 -34.54 -60.39 6.86
N THR A 2 -34.82 -59.09 6.95
CA THR A 2 -34.70 -58.10 5.86
C THR A 2 -33.30 -57.50 5.80
N MET A 3 -32.58 -57.91 4.76
CA MET A 3 -31.41 -57.24 4.21
C MET A 3 -31.91 -56.07 3.34
N LYS A 4 -31.51 -54.83 3.63
CA LYS A 4 -31.49 -53.61 2.76
C LYS A 4 -31.83 -52.33 3.54
N SER A 5 -30.85 -51.70 4.18
CA SER A 5 -30.98 -50.30 4.64
C SER A 5 -29.66 -49.66 5.11
N PHE A 6 -28.53 -49.98 4.47
CA PHE A 6 -27.26 -49.29 4.76
C PHE A 6 -26.61 -48.60 3.54
N ALA A 7 -27.17 -48.74 2.34
CA ALA A 7 -26.57 -48.21 1.12
C ALA A 7 -27.01 -46.78 0.76
N LEU A 8 -28.02 -46.20 1.42
CA LEU A 8 -28.64 -44.94 0.98
C LEU A 8 -28.11 -43.69 1.70
N ALA A 9 -27.44 -43.85 2.85
CA ALA A 9 -26.92 -42.70 3.63
C ALA A 9 -25.57 -42.17 3.11
N ALA A 10 -24.81 -42.98 2.35
CA ALA A 10 -23.49 -42.58 1.84
C ALA A 10 -23.56 -41.70 0.59
N LEU A 11 -24.68 -41.68 -0.14
CA LEU A 11 -24.81 -40.93 -1.40
C LEU A 11 -25.20 -39.45 -1.19
N ALA A 12 -25.79 -39.11 -0.05
CA ALA A 12 -26.20 -37.74 0.28
C ALA A 12 -25.05 -36.87 0.80
N ALA A 13 -23.98 -37.47 1.33
CA ALA A 13 -22.80 -36.75 1.82
C ALA A 13 -21.87 -36.27 0.68
N LEU A 14 -21.96 -36.87 -0.51
CA LEU A 14 -21.14 -36.47 -1.67
C LEU A 14 -21.65 -35.21 -2.39
N ALA A 15 -22.91 -34.82 -2.19
CA ALA A 15 -23.52 -33.68 -2.88
C ALA A 15 -23.20 -32.31 -2.24
N LEU A 16 -22.65 -32.28 -1.02
CA LEU A 16 -22.32 -31.05 -0.29
C LEU A 16 -20.88 -30.55 -0.51
N ILE A 17 -20.03 -31.34 -1.17
CA ILE A 17 -18.62 -30.96 -1.48
C ILE A 17 -18.52 -30.20 -2.81
N ALA A 18 -19.55 -30.26 -3.66
CA ALA A 18 -19.52 -29.72 -5.03
C ALA A 18 -19.74 -28.19 -5.13
N CYS A 19 -19.96 -27.50 -4.01
CA CYS A 19 -20.23 -26.06 -3.96
C CYS A 19 -19.22 -25.32 -3.07
N GLN A 20 -17.92 -25.64 -3.16
CA GLN A 20 -16.92 -24.69 -2.70
C GLN A 20 -16.78 -23.60 -3.78
N PRO A 21 -16.93 -22.30 -3.44
CA PRO A 21 -16.55 -21.25 -4.37
C PRO A 21 -15.07 -21.42 -4.71
N ASP A 22 -14.75 -21.32 -5.99
CA ASP A 22 -13.36 -21.38 -6.45
C ASP A 22 -12.54 -20.33 -5.70
N ALA A 23 -11.35 -20.74 -5.26
CA ALA A 23 -10.40 -19.81 -4.66
C ALA A 23 -10.18 -18.64 -5.64
N PRO A 24 -10.06 -17.38 -5.14
CA PRO A 24 -9.86 -16.24 -6.01
C PRO A 24 -8.67 -16.51 -6.93
N GLU A 25 -8.91 -16.44 -8.24
CA GLU A 25 -7.90 -16.59 -9.27
C GLU A 25 -6.81 -15.55 -9.00
N GLN A 26 -5.60 -16.02 -8.68
CA GLN A 26 -4.48 -15.14 -8.40
C GLN A 26 -4.18 -14.36 -9.69
N ALA A 27 -4.20 -13.03 -9.60
CA ALA A 27 -3.83 -12.19 -10.72
C ALA A 27 -2.44 -12.61 -11.26
N PRO A 28 -2.23 -12.58 -12.60
CA PRO A 28 -0.93 -12.93 -13.16
C PRO A 28 0.19 -12.12 -12.51
N TYR A 29 1.30 -12.78 -12.16
CA TYR A 29 2.49 -12.09 -11.66
C TYR A 29 2.99 -11.10 -12.72
N ASP A 30 3.12 -9.84 -12.33
CA ASP A 30 3.69 -8.78 -13.16
C ASP A 30 5.11 -8.47 -12.68
N PRO A 31 6.15 -8.84 -13.44
CA PRO A 31 7.53 -8.55 -13.08
C PRO A 31 7.87 -7.05 -13.09
N ALA A 32 7.01 -6.20 -13.69
CA ALA A 32 7.18 -4.75 -13.66
C ALA A 32 6.59 -4.09 -12.40
N HIS A 33 5.77 -4.82 -11.64
CA HIS A 33 5.17 -4.32 -10.41
C HIS A 33 6.06 -4.64 -9.20
N ASP A 34 6.41 -3.60 -8.44
CA ASP A 34 7.15 -3.77 -7.19
C ASP A 34 6.19 -4.08 -6.03
N TYR A 35 6.01 -5.37 -5.74
CA TYR A 35 5.15 -5.86 -4.66
C TYR A 35 5.64 -5.50 -3.24
N TYR A 36 6.85 -4.92 -3.11
CA TYR A 36 7.40 -4.50 -1.83
C TYR A 36 7.40 -2.98 -1.63
N SER A 37 6.69 -2.26 -2.48
CA SER A 37 6.45 -0.83 -2.35
C SER A 37 4.94 -0.55 -2.36
N TYR A 38 4.50 0.32 -1.47
CA TYR A 38 3.17 0.91 -1.54
C TYR A 38 3.10 2.09 -2.50
N ALA A 39 4.25 2.62 -2.95
CA ALA A 39 4.28 3.83 -3.74
C ALA A 39 3.58 3.62 -5.09
N ASN A 40 2.69 4.55 -5.45
CA ASN A 40 2.00 4.57 -6.74
C ASN A 40 2.94 5.11 -7.85
N SER A 41 4.03 4.38 -8.08
CA SER A 41 5.11 4.73 -9.01
C SER A 41 4.69 4.70 -10.49
N ASP A 42 3.54 4.11 -10.77
CA ASP A 42 2.82 4.15 -12.05
C ASP A 42 2.14 5.52 -12.30
N ALA A 43 1.80 6.26 -11.24
CA ALA A 43 1.21 7.58 -11.31
C ALA A 43 2.25 8.71 -11.10
N TYR A 44 3.25 8.50 -10.25
CA TYR A 44 4.23 9.53 -9.86
C TYR A 44 5.65 8.97 -9.79
N VAL A 45 6.61 9.69 -10.37
CA VAL A 45 8.03 9.33 -10.28
C VAL A 45 8.82 10.43 -9.59
N THR A 46 9.61 10.07 -8.58
CA THR A 46 10.55 10.99 -7.93
C THR A 46 11.74 11.27 -8.84
N GLU A 47 11.92 12.54 -9.22
CA GLU A 47 13.08 12.99 -9.99
C GLU A 47 14.20 13.56 -9.12
N HIS A 48 13.84 14.09 -7.95
CA HIS A 48 14.79 14.66 -7.01
C HIS A 48 14.29 14.51 -5.58
N LEU A 49 15.23 14.30 -4.66
CA LEU A 49 15.00 14.29 -3.22
C LEU A 49 16.00 15.23 -2.57
N LEU A 50 15.48 16.20 -1.82
CA LEU A 50 16.26 17.07 -0.96
C LEU A 50 15.92 16.75 0.50
N LEU A 51 16.94 16.45 1.28
CA LEU A 51 16.85 16.20 2.71
C LEU A 51 17.49 17.36 3.46
N ASP A 52 16.72 18.02 4.30
CA ASP A 52 17.20 19.02 5.25
C ASP A 52 16.95 18.45 6.65
N LEU A 53 18.00 17.87 7.23
CA LEU A 53 17.92 17.03 8.43
C LEU A 53 18.95 17.48 9.46
N GLU A 54 18.49 17.58 10.70
CA GLU A 54 19.31 17.69 11.90
C GLU A 54 19.52 16.30 12.51
N VAL A 55 20.72 16.06 13.05
CA VAL A 55 21.06 14.84 13.78
C VAL A 55 20.91 15.10 15.27
N ASP A 56 19.92 14.46 15.90
CA ASP A 56 19.74 14.49 17.35
C ASP A 56 20.27 13.19 17.97
N PHE A 57 21.39 13.29 18.68
CA PHE A 57 22.04 12.15 19.33
C PHE A 57 21.34 11.71 20.64
N GLU A 58 20.65 12.62 21.32
CA GLU A 58 19.92 12.31 22.56
C GLU A 58 18.66 11.53 22.22
N ALA A 59 17.88 12.05 21.26
CA ALA A 59 16.68 11.38 20.74
C ALA A 59 17.02 10.17 19.84
N ARG A 60 18.26 10.06 19.36
CA ARG A 60 18.71 9.06 18.38
C ARG A 60 17.89 9.11 17.08
N ALA A 61 17.65 10.33 16.59
CA ALA A 61 16.75 10.58 15.47
C ALA A 61 17.38 11.51 14.42
N LEU A 62 16.89 11.40 13.19
CA LEU A 62 17.05 12.42 12.15
C LEU A 62 15.74 13.21 12.09
N ILE A 63 15.81 14.53 12.26
CA ILE A 63 14.64 15.41 12.35
C ILE A 63 14.73 16.46 11.26
N GLY A 64 13.66 16.65 10.50
CA GLY A 64 13.62 17.69 9.49
C GLY A 64 12.66 17.38 8.35
N THR A 65 13.03 17.80 7.13
CA THR A 65 12.13 17.75 5.98
C THR A 65 12.71 16.96 4.81
N ALA A 66 11.82 16.23 4.12
CA ALA A 66 12.07 15.63 2.83
C ALA A 66 11.24 16.39 1.78
N THR A 67 11.91 16.99 0.79
CA THR A 67 11.27 17.63 -0.36
C THR A 67 11.48 16.77 -1.59
N LEU A 68 10.38 16.26 -2.15
CA LEU A 68 10.40 15.47 -3.38
C LEU A 68 10.00 16.35 -4.58
N ARG A 69 10.74 16.25 -5.68
CA ARG A 69 10.26 16.71 -6.99
C ARG A 69 9.68 15.51 -7.72
N LEU A 70 8.37 15.54 -7.94
CA LEU A 70 7.64 14.46 -8.60
C LEU A 70 7.33 14.84 -10.05
N ARG A 71 7.45 13.87 -10.95
CA ARG A 71 6.89 13.93 -12.30
C ARG A 71 5.62 13.09 -12.34
N THR A 72 4.53 13.71 -12.75
CA THR A 72 3.24 13.03 -12.96
C THR A 72 3.28 12.21 -14.25
N LEU A 73 2.99 10.92 -14.14
CA LEU A 73 2.77 10.01 -15.27
C LEU A 73 1.28 9.87 -15.61
N GLN A 74 0.43 9.81 -14.58
CA GLN A 74 -1.02 9.72 -14.71
C GLN A 74 -1.68 11.04 -14.31
N LEU A 75 -2.24 11.76 -15.29
CA LEU A 75 -2.95 13.01 -15.05
C LEU A 75 -4.20 12.76 -14.19
N GLY A 76 -4.40 13.61 -13.18
CA GLY A 76 -5.58 13.58 -12.31
C GLY A 76 -5.56 12.50 -11.22
N ALA A 77 -4.44 11.82 -10.99
CA ALA A 77 -4.30 10.95 -9.82
C ALA A 77 -4.37 11.80 -8.54
N PRO A 78 -5.33 11.56 -7.63
CA PRO A 78 -5.67 12.50 -6.55
C PRO A 78 -4.70 12.45 -5.36
N THR A 79 -3.84 11.43 -5.30
CA THR A 79 -2.96 11.19 -4.16
C THR A 79 -1.58 10.73 -4.59
N VAL A 80 -0.59 11.09 -3.78
CA VAL A 80 0.75 10.50 -3.81
C VAL A 80 0.85 9.53 -2.66
N VAL A 81 1.25 8.29 -2.93
CA VAL A 81 1.53 7.28 -1.91
C VAL A 81 3.04 7.10 -1.81
N LEU A 82 3.57 7.16 -0.59
CA LEU A 82 4.99 6.99 -0.28
C LEU A 82 5.18 5.85 0.70
N ASP A 83 6.31 5.15 0.60
CA ASP A 83 6.71 4.18 1.60
C ASP A 83 7.25 4.87 2.86
N THR A 84 6.85 4.39 4.03
CA THR A 84 7.39 4.84 5.30
C THR A 84 7.61 3.68 6.27
N ARG A 85 8.55 3.85 7.19
CA ARG A 85 8.75 2.95 8.32
C ARG A 85 9.21 3.73 9.53
N ASP A 86 8.47 3.61 10.63
CA ASP A 86 8.82 4.23 11.91
C ASP A 86 9.09 5.75 11.79
N LEU A 87 8.39 6.41 10.86
CA LEU A 87 8.45 7.86 10.68
C LEU A 87 7.31 8.52 11.44
N VAL A 88 7.64 9.60 12.15
CA VAL A 88 6.65 10.55 12.66
C VAL A 88 6.47 11.63 11.61
N ILE A 89 5.25 11.75 11.09
CA ILE A 89 4.91 12.77 10.08
C ILE A 89 4.20 13.92 10.77
N GLU A 90 4.83 15.09 10.79
CA GLU A 90 4.28 16.30 11.42
C GLU A 90 3.42 17.13 10.46
N GLY A 91 3.58 16.94 9.15
CA GLY A 91 2.83 17.69 8.15
C GLY A 91 3.27 17.38 6.72
N ALA A 92 2.37 17.60 5.78
CA ALA A 92 2.64 17.54 4.34
C ALA A 92 2.31 18.89 3.69
N ARG A 93 3.10 19.27 2.68
CA ARG A 93 2.84 20.45 1.86
C ARG A 93 3.08 20.16 0.39
N VAL A 94 2.21 20.66 -0.48
CA VAL A 94 2.27 20.43 -1.93
C VAL A 94 2.23 21.77 -2.66
N GLY A 95 2.95 21.86 -3.78
CA GLY A 95 2.95 23.04 -4.63
C GLY A 95 3.67 22.77 -5.94
N LEU A 96 3.33 23.55 -6.97
CA LEU A 96 4.03 23.49 -8.25
C LEU A 96 5.46 23.98 -8.10
N GLN A 97 6.35 23.51 -8.99
CA GLN A 97 7.75 23.92 -8.98
C GLN A 97 7.88 25.44 -9.10
N GLY A 98 8.58 26.06 -8.14
CA GLY A 98 8.75 27.52 -8.07
C GLY A 98 7.56 28.30 -7.50
N GLY A 99 6.46 27.61 -7.16
CA GLY A 99 5.28 28.18 -6.53
C GLY A 99 5.29 28.09 -5.01
N ALA A 100 4.27 28.70 -4.39
CA ALA A 100 3.99 28.49 -2.98
C ALA A 100 3.58 27.03 -2.72
N ARG A 101 3.89 26.53 -1.52
CA ARG A 101 3.44 25.23 -1.05
C ARG A 101 2.36 25.42 0.00
N GLU A 102 1.27 24.69 -0.15
CA GLU A 102 0.11 24.74 0.75
C GLU A 102 0.08 23.47 1.60
N ALA A 103 -0.43 23.59 2.82
CA ALA A 103 -0.63 22.44 3.69
C ALA A 103 -1.73 21.54 3.11
N VAL A 104 -1.50 20.23 3.15
CA VAL A 104 -2.44 19.22 2.66
C VAL A 104 -2.65 18.13 3.69
N GLU A 105 -3.80 17.46 3.57
CA GLU A 105 -4.11 16.30 4.39
C GLU A 105 -3.24 15.10 3.99
N PHE A 106 -2.86 14.31 4.99
CA PHE A 106 -2.15 13.06 4.81
C PHE A 106 -2.63 12.00 5.81
N GLU A 107 -2.41 10.73 5.46
CA GLU A 107 -2.77 9.59 6.30
C GLU A 107 -1.65 8.55 6.28
N LEU A 108 -1.35 7.98 7.46
CA LEU A 108 -0.54 6.77 7.57
C LEU A 108 -1.50 5.57 7.62
N GLY A 109 -1.38 4.66 6.65
CA GLY A 109 -2.20 3.46 6.60
C GLY A 109 -1.77 2.39 7.61
N GLU A 110 -2.36 1.20 7.46
CA GLU A 110 -2.08 0.07 8.35
C GLU A 110 -0.60 -0.35 8.32
N ARG A 111 -0.09 -0.69 9.49
CA ARG A 111 1.29 -1.16 9.65
C ARG A 111 1.41 -2.62 9.22
N HIS A 112 2.30 -2.86 8.28
CA HIS A 112 2.74 -4.18 7.87
C HIS A 112 4.17 -4.44 8.34
N GLU A 113 4.44 -5.64 8.84
CA GLU A 113 5.75 -5.99 9.41
C GLU A 113 6.89 -5.82 8.40
N LEU A 114 6.66 -6.24 7.14
CA LEU A 114 7.69 -6.21 6.10
C LEU A 114 7.72 -4.92 5.28
N LEU A 115 6.59 -4.22 5.18
CA LEU A 115 6.45 -3.07 4.26
C LEU A 115 6.50 -1.73 5.02
N GLY A 116 6.22 -1.73 6.32
CA GLY A 116 6.05 -0.49 7.08
C GLY A 116 4.62 0.04 6.93
N GLN A 117 4.47 1.33 6.68
CA GLN A 117 3.17 1.99 6.53
C GLN A 117 3.16 2.83 5.24
N PRO A 118 2.09 2.79 4.44
CA PRO A 118 1.92 3.74 3.35
C PRO A 118 1.59 5.12 3.93
N LEU A 119 2.26 6.15 3.42
CA LEU A 119 1.89 7.54 3.63
C LEU A 119 1.13 8.03 2.39
N THR A 120 -0.16 8.32 2.54
CA THR A 120 -0.99 8.88 1.48
C THR A 120 -1.09 10.38 1.67
N VAL A 121 -0.71 11.16 0.66
CA VAL A 121 -0.79 12.63 0.64
C VAL A 121 -1.82 13.07 -0.41
N THR A 122 -2.78 13.90 -0.01
CA THR A 122 -3.80 14.45 -0.92
C THR A 122 -3.21 15.61 -1.75
N LEU A 123 -3.43 15.61 -3.07
CA LEU A 123 -2.97 16.65 -4.00
C LEU A 123 -4.04 17.69 -4.33
#